data_AF-A0A0M6WL45-F1
#
_entry.id   AF-A0A0M6WL45-F1
#
_cell.length_a   1.000
_cell.length_b   1.000
_cell.length_c   1.000
_cell.angle_alpha   90.00
_cell.angle_beta   90.00
_cell.angle_gamma   90.00
#
_symmetry.space_group_name_H-M   'P 1'
#
loop_
_entity.id
_entity.type
_entity.pdbx_description
1 polymer ?
#
loop_
_entity_poly.entity_id
_entity_poly.type
_entity_poly.pdbx_seq_one_letter_code
_entity_poly.pdbx_strand_id
1 'polypeptide(L)' 'MEEKTYQTPCGTIHYWTNVSHSDEITLVFLPGLTADHRLFDKQIQYFENRYNVIVWDAPAHASSWPFRFDFDLFDK' A
#
# COMPACT_ATOMS: atom_id res chain seq x y z
N MET A 1 3.41 4.72 10.92
CA MET A 1 2.83 3.55 10.23
C MET A 1 3.65 2.29 10.52
N GLU A 2 3.01 1.14 10.70
CA GLU A 2 3.61 -0.19 10.82
C GLU A 2 3.73 -0.82 9.42
N GLU A 3 4.90 -1.33 9.04
CA GLU A 3 5.08 -2.09 7.80
C GLU A 3 4.54 -3.51 7.95
N LYS A 4 3.86 -3.99 6.92
CA LYS A 4 3.34 -5.35 6.79
C LYS A 4 3.52 -5.85 5.35
N THR A 5 3.47 -7.16 5.20
CA THR A 5 3.60 -7.83 3.91
C THR A 5 2.43 -8.74 3.63
N TYR A 6 2.03 -8.85 2.37
CA TYR A 6 1.04 -9.80 1.89
C TYR A 6 1.64 -10.64 0.76
N GLN A 7 1.71 -11.96 0.95
CA GLN A 7 2.29 -12.87 -0.04
C GLN A 7 1.26 -13.22 -1.12
N THR A 8 1.66 -13.08 -2.38
CA THR A 8 0.89 -13.56 -3.54
C THR A 8 1.68 -14.61 -4.31
N PRO A 9 1.06 -15.37 -5.22
CA PRO A 9 1.78 -16.27 -6.12
C PRO A 9 2.80 -15.57 -7.02
N CYS A 10 2.62 -14.28 -7.29
CA CYS A 10 3.44 -13.49 -8.21
C CYS A 10 4.58 -12.76 -7.48
N GLY A 11 4.43 -12.45 -6.20
CA GLY A 11 5.43 -11.76 -5.39
C GLY A 11 4.86 -11.25 -4.07
N THR A 12 5.69 -10.55 -3.30
CA THR A 12 5.30 -9.97 -2.00
C THR A 12 4.82 -8.53 -2.20
N ILE A 13 3.68 -8.18 -1.62
CA ILE A 13 3.18 -6.80 -1.56
C ILE A 13 3.56 -6.22 -0.19
N HIS A 14 4.30 -5.13 -0.19
CA HIS A 14 4.62 -4.34 1.00
C HIS A 14 3.59 -3.22 1.16
N TYR A 15 3.11 -3.05 2.39
CA TYR A 15 2.17 -1.98 2.75
C TYR A 15 2.42 -1.49 4.16
N TRP A 16 2.03 -0.25 4.41
CA TRP A 16 2.14 0.40 5.71
C TRP A 16 0.75 0.75 6.20
N THR A 17 0.49 0.47 7.47
CA THR A 17 -0.80 0.71 8.08
C THR A 17 -0.70 1.39 9.44
N ASN A 18 -1.68 2.22 9.76
CA ASN A 18 -1.94 2.70 11.12
C ASN A 18 -3.43 2.51 11.34
N VAL A 19 -3.79 1.47 12.09
CA VAL A 19 -5.18 1.13 12.42
C VAL A 19 -5.34 1.29 13.92
N SER A 20 -6.16 2.26 14.31
CA SER A 20 -6.45 2.55 15.72
C SER A 20 -7.69 1.79 16.21
N HIS A 21 -8.76 1.77 15.41
CA HIS A 21 -10.03 1.12 15.73
C HIS A 21 -10.59 0.43 14.49
N SER A 22 -11.04 -0.82 14.60
CA SER A 22 -11.53 -1.62 13.45
C SER A 22 -12.74 -1.03 12.75
N ASP A 23 -13.54 -0.24 13.47
CA ASP A 23 -14.85 0.23 13.01
C ASP A 23 -14.79 1.65 12.41
N GLU A 24 -13.60 2.25 12.39
CA GLU A 24 -13.34 3.59 11.83
C GLU A 24 -13.12 3.56 10.32
N ILE A 25 -13.37 4.71 9.68
CA ILE A 25 -13.10 4.90 8.24
C ILE A 25 -11.62 4.66 7.96
N THR A 26 -11.35 3.89 6.91
CA THR A 26 -9.99 3.61 6.42
C THR A 26 -9.72 4.35 5.12
N LEU A 27 -8.71 5.20 5.12
CA LEU A 27 -8.18 5.85 3.92
C LEU A 27 -7.09 4.99 3.30
N VAL A 28 -7.29 4.59 2.04
CA VAL A 28 -6.33 3.80 1.27
C VAL A 28 -5.67 4.70 0.24
N PHE A 29 -4.35 4.89 0.37
CA PHE A 29 -3.53 5.65 -0.56
C PHE A 29 -2.90 4.72 -1.60
N LEU A 30 -3.17 4.99 -2.87
CA LEU A 30 -2.71 4.20 -4.00
C LEU A 30 -1.75 5.06 -4.84
N PRO A 31 -0.42 4.84 -4.75
CA PRO A 31 0.54 5.55 -5.58
C PRO A 31 0.30 5.30 -7.07
N GLY A 32 0.52 6.34 -7.87
CA GLY A 32 0.48 6.25 -9.33
C GLY A 32 1.70 5.55 -9.91
N LEU A 33 1.69 5.36 -11.23
CA LEU A 33 2.79 4.74 -11.97
C LEU A 33 4.13 5.43 -11.65
N THR A 34 5.18 4.64 -11.39
CA THR A 34 6.55 5.07 -10.99
C THR A 34 6.71 5.64 -9.57
N ALA A 35 5.63 5.84 -8.82
CA ALA A 35 5.69 6.28 -7.44
C ALA A 35 5.61 5.10 -6.46
N ASP A 36 5.92 5.36 -5.20
CA ASP A 36 5.79 4.43 -4.08
C ASP A 36 5.09 5.12 -2.90
N HIS A 37 4.99 4.41 -1.77
CA HIS A 37 4.30 4.91 -0.57
C HIS A 37 4.75 6.31 -0.11
N ARG A 38 6.00 6.69 -0.39
CA ARG A 38 6.58 7.98 0.03
C ARG A 38 5.91 9.19 -0.62
N LEU A 39 5.22 8.98 -1.74
CA LEU A 39 4.41 10.02 -2.40
C LEU A 39 3.41 10.68 -1.43
N PHE A 40 2.94 9.93 -0.44
CA PHE A 40 1.91 10.36 0.49
C PHE A 40 2.41 10.71 1.90
N ASP A 41 3.72 10.80 2.15
CA ASP A 41 4.27 11.03 3.50
C ASP A 41 3.62 12.20 4.24
N LYS A 42 3.36 13.32 3.53
CA LYS A 42 2.73 14.51 4.13
C LYS A 42 1.25 14.34 4.40
N GLN A 43 0.53 13.64 3.53
CA GLN A 43 -0.88 13.31 3.70
C GLN A 43 -1.03 12.31 4.85
N ILE A 44 -0.19 11.29 4.92
CA ILE A 44 -0.17 10.30 6.00
C ILE A 44 0.07 10.99 7.34
N GLN A 45 1.09 11.85 7.44
CA GLN A 45 1.36 12.62 8.67
C GLN A 45 0.12 13.43 9.13
N TYR A 46 -0.68 13.94 8.18
CA TYR A 46 -1.91 14.66 8.52
C TYR A 46 -3.05 13.72 8.94
N PHE A 47 -3.23 12.57 8.29
CA PHE A 47 -4.40 11.72 8.46
C PHE A 47 -4.24 10.60 9.49
N GLU A 48 -3.02 10.16 9.81
CA GLU A 48 -2.77 8.95 10.62
C GLU A 48 -3.31 9.01 12.06
N ASN A 49 -3.60 10.21 12.59
CA ASN A 49 -4.20 10.41 13.91
C ASN A 49 -5.72 10.69 13.84
N ARG A 50 -6.33 10.62 12.66
CA ARG A 50 -7.74 10.96 12.41
C ARG A 50 -8.53 9.82 11.77
N TYR A 51 -7.86 8.97 11.01
CA TYR A 51 -8.44 7.84 10.31
C TYR A 51 -7.51 6.66 10.41
N ASN A 52 -8.04 5.46 10.17
CA ASN A 52 -7.17 4.36 9.80
C ASN A 52 -6.54 4.69 8.45
N VAL A 53 -5.25 4.44 8.30
CA VAL A 53 -4.53 4.69 7.06
C VAL A 53 -3.88 3.40 6.57
N ILE A 54 -3.96 3.18 5.26
CA ILE A 54 -3.21 2.15 4.55
C ILE A 54 -2.57 2.82 3.33
N VAL A 55 -1.29 2.56 3.10
CA VAL A 55 -0.59 2.89 1.86
C VAL A 55 0.23 1.67 1.43
N TRP A 56 0.34 1.44 0.13
CA TRP A 56 1.09 0.30 -0.40
C TRP A 56 2.15 0.72 -1.39
N ASP A 57 3.15 -0.14 -1.56
CA ASP A 57 3.91 -0.19 -2.80
C ASP A 57 3.17 -1.14 -3.73
N ALA A 58 2.67 -0.63 -4.87
CA ALA A 58 1.92 -1.43 -5.84
C ALA A 58 2.75 -2.64 -6.33
N PRO A 59 2.10 -3.71 -6.85
CA PRO A 59 2.81 -4.83 -7.44
C PRO A 59 3.94 -4.39 -8.38
N ALA A 60 5.11 -5.02 -8.23
CA ALA A 60 6.32 -4.72 -8.98
C ALA A 60 6.96 -3.32 -8.79
N HIS A 61 6.55 -2.55 -7.79
CA HIS A 61 7.13 -1.24 -7.47
C HIS A 61 7.87 -1.26 -6.13
N ALA A 62 8.98 -0.51 -6.04
CA ALA A 62 9.76 -0.27 -4.82
C ALA A 62 9.97 -1.53 -3.96
N SER A 63 9.42 -1.58 -2.74
CA SER A 63 9.62 -2.69 -1.82
C SER A 63 8.85 -3.96 -2.24
N SER A 64 7.80 -3.80 -3.05
CA SER A 64 7.01 -4.89 -3.66
C SER A 64 7.65 -5.45 -4.95
N TRP A 65 8.91 -5.14 -5.21
CA TRP A 65 9.71 -5.74 -6.28
C TRP A 65 10.71 -6.77 -5.69
N PRO A 66 10.95 -7.92 -6.34
CA PRO A 66 10.47 -8.34 -7.66
C PRO A 66 9.05 -8.92 -7.64
N PHE A 67 8.44 -8.97 -8.82
CA PHE A 67 7.10 -9.52 -9.03
C PHE A 67 7.05 -10.23 -10.40
N ARG A 68 6.39 -11.39 -10.47
CA ARG A 68 6.17 -12.13 -11.72
C ARG A 68 5.08 -11.44 -12.52
N PHE A 69 5.36 -11.12 -13.78
CA PHE A 69 4.42 -10.46 -14.70
C PHE A 69 3.64 -11.49 -15.54
N ASP A 70 2.95 -12.40 -14.86
CA ASP A 70 2.03 -13.37 -15.47
C ASP A 70 0.56 -12.90 -15.40
N PHE A 71 0.35 -11.59 -15.24
CA PHE A 71 -0.94 -10.94 -15.21
C PHE A 71 -0.95 -9.64 -16.01
N ASP A 72 -2.15 -9.17 -16.37
CA ASP A 72 -2.42 -7.87 -16.97
C ASP A 72 -3.58 -7.13 -16.27
N LEU A 73 -3.89 -5.92 -16.76
CA LEU A 73 -4.92 -5.06 -16.17
C LEU A 73 -6.34 -5.65 -16.29
N PHE A 74 -6.55 -6.61 -17.19
CA PHE A 74 -7.84 -7.19 -17.54
C PHE A 74 -8.09 -8.56 -16.90
N ASP A 75 -7.10 -9.11 -16.17
CA ASP A 75 -7.29 -10.33 -15.37
C ASP A 75 -8.35 -10.11 -14.25
N LYS A 76 -9.08 -11.18 -13.93
CA LYS A 76 -10.23 -11.17 -13.01
C LYS A 76 -9.96 -11.93 -11.72
#